data_AF-A0A6A5R7R2-F1
#
_entry.id   AF-A0A6A5R7R2-F1
#
_cell.length_a   1.000
_cell.length_b   1.000
_cell.length_c   1.000
_cell.angle_alpha   90.00
_cell.angle_beta   90.00
_cell.angle_gamma   90.00
#
_symmetry.space_group_name_H-M   'P 1'
#
loop_
_entity.id
_entity.type
_entity.pdbx_description
1 polymer ?
#
loop_
_entity_poly.entity_id
_entity_poly.type
_entity_poly.pdbx_seq_one_letter_code
_entity_poly.pdbx_strand_id
1 'polypeptide(L)'
;MRRCKELGISCAEWESRCPPDAAAIVFVTPESSVGEAFATFLNRLRATRQLDRIVIDECHIVLNRRYTFRKQMQQLGRLAAAETQMVLLTATLPPTEEDELYRRMHYERGQVKMFRQLTTRTNMAYQTIKISQSAKKKDVELMVVKTVRQKMRKYRTGKLIVYGNSKPKVKALAE
;
A
#
# COMPACT_ATOMS: atom_id res chain seq x y z
N MET A 1 -6.05 4.37 12.77
CA MET A 1 -6.35 4.74 14.18
C MET A 1 -7.38 3.86 14.89
N ARG A 2 -8.54 3.50 14.29
CA ARG A 2 -9.59 2.69 14.98
C ARG A 2 -9.05 1.44 15.69
N ARG A 3 -8.26 0.63 14.97
CA ARG A 3 -7.66 -0.60 15.50
C ARG A 3 -6.68 -0.36 16.65
N CYS A 4 -5.93 0.74 16.63
CA CYS A 4 -5.06 1.11 17.74
C CYS A 4 -5.88 1.40 19.01
N LYS A 5 -7.00 2.14 18.87
CA LYS A 5 -7.92 2.41 19.99
C LYS A 5 -8.54 1.13 20.55
N GLU A 6 -8.98 0.22 19.68
CA GLU A 6 -9.50 -1.11 20.07
C GLU A 6 -8.48 -1.93 20.88
N LEU A 7 -7.18 -1.73 20.60
CA LEU A 7 -6.07 -2.42 21.28
C LEU A 7 -5.46 -1.61 22.44
N GLY A 8 -6.01 -0.44 22.78
CA GLY A 8 -5.45 0.43 23.83
C GLY A 8 -4.10 1.07 23.49
N ILE A 9 -3.71 1.12 22.21
CA ILE A 9 -2.45 1.71 21.76
C ILE A 9 -2.68 3.20 21.51
N SER A 10 -1.96 4.04 22.26
CA SER A 10 -1.94 5.49 22.05
C SER A 10 -1.43 5.82 20.64
N CYS A 11 -2.26 6.48 19.84
CA CYS A 11 -1.87 6.92 18.50
C CYS A 11 -2.46 8.29 18.17
N ALA A 12 -1.77 9.02 17.31
CA ALA A 12 -2.18 10.34 16.83
C ALA A 12 -1.84 10.50 15.34
N GLU A 13 -2.54 11.42 14.68
CA GLU A 13 -2.11 11.95 13.39
C GLU A 13 -1.18 13.14 13.64
N TRP A 14 -0.13 13.27 12.83
CA TRP A 14 0.80 14.39 12.97
C TRP A 14 0.21 15.65 12.37
N GLU A 15 0.15 16.70 13.19
CA GLU A 15 -0.19 18.05 12.77
C GLU A 15 0.88 19.01 13.27
N SER A 16 1.35 19.91 12.39
CA SER A 16 2.43 20.84 12.71
C SER A 16 2.12 21.77 13.89
N ARG A 17 0.83 22.07 14.13
CA ARG A 17 0.37 22.99 15.18
C ARG A 17 0.21 22.32 16.55
N CYS A 18 0.07 21.00 16.61
CA CYS A 18 -0.12 20.25 17.84
C CYS A 18 0.66 18.93 17.77
N PRO A 19 1.99 18.96 18.00
CA PRO A 19 2.82 17.77 17.91
C PRO A 19 2.44 16.75 18.99
N PRO A 20 2.12 15.49 18.63
CA PRO A 20 1.68 14.49 19.59
C PRO A 20 2.87 13.80 20.28
N ASP A 21 3.59 14.53 21.13
CA ASP A 21 4.84 14.06 21.77
C ASP A 21 4.67 12.83 22.69
N ALA A 22 3.46 12.56 23.17
CA ALA A 22 3.15 11.43 24.08
C ALA A 22 2.52 10.21 23.37
N ALA A 23 2.33 10.25 22.05
CA ALA A 23 1.71 9.15 21.31
C ALA A 23 2.72 8.03 21.03
N ALA A 24 2.30 6.77 21.23
CA ALA A 24 3.15 5.61 20.92
C ALA A 24 3.30 5.38 19.40
N ILE A 25 2.27 5.76 18.62
CA ILE A 25 2.31 5.72 17.16
C ILE A 25 1.83 7.06 16.59
N VAL A 26 2.65 7.67 15.73
CA VAL A 26 2.31 8.90 15.02
C VAL A 26 2.16 8.61 13.54
N PHE A 27 0.96 8.81 13.00
CA PHE A 27 0.68 8.68 11.57
C PHE A 27 0.97 9.99 10.86
N VAL A 28 1.73 9.92 9.78
CA VAL A 28 2.18 11.10 9.04
C VAL A 28 1.87 10.88 7.57
N THR A 29 1.26 11.88 6.93
CA THR A 29 1.12 11.85 5.48
C THR A 29 2.48 12.11 4.82
N PRO A 30 2.77 11.51 3.67
CA PRO A 30 4.06 11.70 3.00
C PRO A 30 4.35 13.18 2.66
N GLU A 31 3.32 13.96 2.36
CA GLU A 31 3.42 15.40 2.08
C GLU A 31 3.92 16.18 3.31
N SER A 32 3.44 15.82 4.49
CA SER A 32 3.82 16.42 5.77
C SER A 32 5.20 15.99 6.27
N SER A 33 5.64 14.78 5.89
CA SER A 33 6.90 14.17 6.37
C SER A 33 8.19 14.79 5.83
N VAL A 34 8.09 15.76 4.92
CA VAL A 34 9.23 16.37 4.22
C VAL A 34 9.45 17.83 4.62
N GLY A 35 8.53 18.40 5.41
CA GLY A 35 8.63 19.77 5.88
C GLY A 35 9.62 19.95 7.03
N GLU A 36 10.15 21.16 7.17
CA GLU A 36 11.06 21.54 8.26
C GLU A 36 10.44 21.32 9.65
N ALA A 37 9.14 21.62 9.81
CA ALA A 37 8.43 21.37 11.07
C ALA A 37 8.46 19.88 11.48
N PHE A 38 8.37 18.97 10.52
CA PHE A 38 8.45 17.54 10.79
C PHE A 38 9.88 17.11 11.11
N ALA A 39 10.87 17.65 10.40
CA ALA A 39 12.28 17.41 10.71
C ALA A 39 12.62 17.87 12.15
N THR A 40 12.14 19.04 12.57
CA THR A 40 12.30 19.54 13.94
C THR A 40 11.62 18.62 14.96
N PHE A 41 10.42 18.13 14.66
CA PHE A 41 9.72 17.14 15.49
C PHE A 41 10.53 15.84 15.63
N LEU A 42 11.00 15.26 14.53
CA LEU A 42 11.84 14.05 14.55
C LEU A 42 13.14 14.25 15.32
N ASN A 43 13.83 15.38 15.09
CA ASN A 43 15.07 15.70 15.79
C ASN A 43 14.85 15.83 17.30
N ARG A 44 13.72 16.41 17.72
CA ARG A 44 13.35 16.46 19.14
C ARG A 44 13.15 15.06 19.72
N LEU A 45 12.34 14.21 19.08
CA LEU A 45 12.11 12.83 19.55
C LEU A 45 13.40 12.01 19.58
N ARG A 46 14.31 12.24 18.63
CA ARG A 46 15.63 11.62 18.63
C ARG A 46 16.48 12.09 19.81
N ALA A 47 16.55 13.41 20.03
CA ALA A 47 17.33 14.00 21.12
C ALA A 47 16.83 13.55 22.50
N THR A 48 15.53 13.33 22.66
CA THR A 48 14.91 12.81 23.88
C THR A 48 14.88 11.28 23.96
N ARG A 49 15.43 10.57 22.97
CA ARG A 49 15.43 9.09 22.85
C ARG A 49 14.03 8.47 22.90
N GLN A 50 13.06 9.15 22.32
CA GLN A 50 11.66 8.72 22.23
C GLN A 50 11.30 8.15 20.84
N LEU A 51 12.18 8.29 19.85
CA LEU A 51 11.98 7.73 18.52
C LEU A 51 12.67 6.36 18.36
N ASP A 52 11.87 5.30 18.42
CA ASP A 52 12.39 3.93 18.25
C ASP A 52 12.58 3.53 16.79
N ARG A 53 11.59 3.84 15.93
CA ARG A 53 11.52 3.36 14.53
C ARG A 53 10.76 4.32 13.63
N ILE A 54 11.15 4.36 12.35
CA ILE A 54 10.38 5.02 11.29
C ILE A 54 9.81 3.93 10.38
N VAL A 55 8.49 3.88 10.22
CA VAL A 55 7.82 2.91 9.34
C VAL A 55 7.27 3.64 8.12
N ILE A 56 7.68 3.22 6.93
CA ILE A 56 7.18 3.76 5.66
C ILE A 56 6.30 2.68 5.01
N ASP A 57 5.00 2.92 5.07
CA ASP A 57 4.03 2.10 4.36
C ASP A 57 3.96 2.48 2.88
N GLU A 58 3.67 1.51 2.03
CA GLU A 58 3.69 1.64 0.57
C GLU A 58 4.98 2.29 0.03
N CYS A 59 6.13 1.84 0.55
CA CYS A 59 7.44 2.43 0.25
C CYS A 59 7.79 2.45 -1.24
N HIS A 60 7.22 1.53 -2.04
CA HIS A 60 7.43 1.47 -3.49
C HIS A 60 6.96 2.74 -4.22
N ILE A 61 6.13 3.58 -3.59
CA ILE A 61 5.68 4.84 -4.16
C ILE A 61 6.86 5.77 -4.49
N VAL A 62 7.97 5.69 -3.77
CA VAL A 62 9.16 6.50 -4.08
C VAL A 62 9.74 6.20 -5.46
N LEU A 63 9.43 5.05 -6.06
CA LEU A 63 9.85 4.64 -7.40
C LEU A 63 9.03 5.29 -8.51
N ASN A 64 7.87 5.89 -8.19
CA ASN A 64 6.97 6.42 -9.19
C ASN A 64 7.65 7.52 -10.02
N ARG A 65 7.74 7.27 -11.33
CA ARG A 65 8.42 8.14 -12.31
C ARG A 65 7.49 9.22 -12.89
N ARG A 66 6.18 9.16 -12.60
CA ARG A 66 5.23 10.17 -13.07
C ARG A 66 5.42 11.45 -12.27
N TYR A 67 5.95 12.49 -12.92
CA TYR A 67 6.25 13.81 -12.35
C TYR A 67 5.06 14.54 -11.68
N THR A 68 3.83 14.08 -11.91
CA THR A 68 2.59 14.64 -11.34
C THR A 68 2.16 13.97 -10.04
N PHE A 69 2.73 12.81 -9.67
CA PHE A 69 2.37 12.11 -8.45
C PHE A 69 3.32 12.47 -7.31
N ARG A 70 2.87 13.40 -6.45
CA ARG A 70 3.39 13.63 -5.10
C ARG A 70 4.93 13.68 -4.98
N LYS A 71 5.53 14.73 -5.52
CA LYS A 71 6.99 14.96 -5.53
C LYS A 71 7.66 14.82 -4.15
N GLN A 72 6.93 15.15 -3.09
CA GLN A 72 7.37 15.01 -1.69
C GLN A 72 7.72 13.55 -1.36
N MET A 73 7.01 12.59 -1.93
CA MET A 73 7.24 11.17 -1.67
C MET A 73 8.62 10.68 -2.15
N GLN A 74 9.17 11.31 -3.19
CA GLN A 74 10.54 10.99 -3.65
C GLN A 74 11.61 11.43 -2.64
N GLN A 75 11.26 12.27 -1.67
CA GLN A 75 12.16 12.81 -0.66
C GLN A 75 12.12 12.02 0.66
N LEU A 76 11.31 10.95 0.73
CA LEU A 76 11.24 10.10 1.93
C LEU A 76 12.57 9.47 2.32
N GLY A 77 13.49 9.29 1.37
CA GLY A 77 14.86 8.87 1.65
C GLY A 77 15.61 9.81 2.60
N ARG A 78 15.25 11.10 2.66
CA ARG A 78 15.88 12.06 3.59
C ARG A 78 15.63 11.72 5.05
N LEU A 79 14.61 10.91 5.35
CA LEU A 79 14.35 10.43 6.71
C LEU A 79 15.49 9.53 7.24
N ALA A 80 16.36 9.01 6.37
CA ALA A 80 17.58 8.31 6.78
C ALA A 80 18.50 9.20 7.64
N ALA A 81 18.44 10.53 7.48
CA ALA A 81 19.19 11.48 8.33
C ALA A 81 18.74 11.48 9.80
N ALA A 82 17.59 10.88 10.13
CA ALA A 82 17.19 10.66 11.51
C ALA A 82 18.09 9.63 12.21
N GLU A 83 18.83 8.80 11.46
CA GLU A 83 19.72 7.74 12.00
C GLU A 83 18.99 6.73 12.90
N THR A 84 17.66 6.64 12.73
CA THR A 84 16.81 5.64 13.38
C THR A 84 16.54 4.49 12.42
N GLN A 85 16.33 3.28 12.95
CA GLN A 85 15.93 2.14 12.14
C GLN A 85 14.68 2.45 11.30
N MET A 86 14.79 2.28 9.98
CA MET A 86 13.68 2.37 9.04
C MET A 86 13.13 0.99 8.70
N VAL A 87 11.81 0.87 8.69
CA VAL A 87 11.08 -0.33 8.25
C VAL A 87 10.25 0.04 7.03
N LEU A 88 10.56 -0.58 5.89
CA LEU A 88 9.90 -0.31 4.62
C LEU A 88 8.88 -1.42 4.32
N LEU A 89 7.62 -1.06 4.15
CA LEU A 89 6.53 -2.01 3.90
C LEU A 89 5.96 -1.81 2.49
N THR A 90 5.76 -2.91 1.76
CA THR A 90 5.13 -2.89 0.42
C THR A 90 4.68 -4.29 0.02
N ALA A 91 3.58 -4.38 -0.73
CA ALA A 91 3.11 -5.63 -1.34
C ALA A 91 3.46 -5.74 -2.83
N THR A 92 3.89 -4.65 -3.47
CA THR A 92 3.90 -4.50 -4.94
C THR A 92 5.29 -4.23 -5.53
N LEU A 93 6.37 -4.44 -4.76
CA LEU A 93 7.74 -4.23 -5.24
C LEU A 93 8.24 -5.43 -6.06
N PRO A 94 8.45 -5.30 -7.39
CA PRO A 94 9.08 -6.34 -8.17
C PRO A 94 10.59 -6.48 -7.81
N PRO A 95 11.18 -7.68 -7.88
CA PRO A 95 12.60 -7.89 -7.58
C PRO A 95 13.53 -6.98 -8.40
N THR A 96 13.15 -6.66 -9.64
CA THR A 96 13.91 -5.80 -10.55
C THR A 96 13.99 -4.34 -10.11
N GLU A 97 13.16 -3.89 -9.15
CA GLU A 97 13.15 -2.52 -8.64
C GLU A 97 13.68 -2.40 -7.21
N GLU A 98 14.18 -3.48 -6.60
CA GLU A 98 14.72 -3.46 -5.24
C GLU A 98 15.92 -2.52 -5.11
N ASP A 99 16.89 -2.62 -6.03
CA ASP A 99 18.09 -1.76 -5.99
C ASP A 99 17.75 -0.29 -6.19
N GLU A 100 16.77 -0.01 -7.05
CA GLU A 100 16.27 1.34 -7.26
C GLU A 100 15.64 1.89 -5.98
N LEU A 101 14.89 1.06 -5.25
CA LEU A 101 14.29 1.44 -3.98
C LEU A 101 15.36 1.75 -2.94
N TYR A 102 16.34 0.86 -2.76
CA TYR A 102 17.43 1.05 -1.80
C TYR A 102 18.19 2.34 -2.08
N ARG A 103 18.52 2.59 -3.35
CA ARG A 103 19.19 3.82 -3.77
C ARG A 103 18.37 5.07 -3.46
N ARG A 104 17.05 5.08 -3.71
CA ARG A 104 16.19 6.24 -3.38
C ARG A 104 16.00 6.43 -1.88
N MET A 105 16.12 5.36 -1.11
CA MET A 105 16.03 5.38 0.35
C MET A 105 17.38 5.60 1.04
N HIS A 106 18.45 5.84 0.28
CA HIS A 106 19.83 6.03 0.77
C HIS A 106 20.37 4.84 1.59
N TYR A 107 20.03 3.62 1.16
CA TYR A 107 20.57 2.39 1.72
C TYR A 107 21.40 1.63 0.69
N GLU A 108 22.46 1.02 1.16
CA GLU A 108 23.19 -0.01 0.42
C GLU A 108 22.51 -1.37 0.61
N ARG A 109 22.62 -2.25 -0.41
CA ARG A 109 22.00 -3.58 -0.37
C ARG A 109 22.43 -4.40 0.86
N GLY A 110 23.69 -4.28 1.30
CA GLY A 110 24.20 -4.98 2.49
C GLY A 110 23.60 -4.50 3.81
N GLN A 111 23.02 -3.31 3.85
CA GLN A 111 22.38 -2.73 5.04
C GLN A 111 20.91 -3.14 5.16
N VAL A 112 20.33 -3.74 4.11
CA VAL A 112 18.90 -4.06 4.07
C VAL A 112 18.67 -5.54 4.30
N LYS A 113 17.91 -5.86 5.36
CA LYS A 113 17.37 -7.20 5.57
C LYS A 113 16.01 -7.33 4.90
N MET A 114 15.97 -8.01 3.75
CA MET A 114 14.74 -8.25 3.00
C MET A 114 13.97 -9.45 3.56
N PHE A 115 12.66 -9.26 3.77
CA PHE A 115 11.70 -10.33 4.04
C PHE A 115 10.64 -10.30 2.94
N ARG A 116 10.59 -11.33 2.11
CA ARG A 116 9.65 -11.43 0.98
C ARG A 116 8.85 -12.72 1.07
N GLN A 117 7.52 -12.57 1.15
CA GLN A 117 6.61 -13.70 1.08
C GLN A 117 6.34 -14.09 -0.39
N LEU A 118 6.17 -15.40 -0.65
CA LEU A 118 5.73 -15.88 -1.95
C LEU A 118 4.32 -15.38 -2.27
N THR A 119 4.09 -15.00 -3.53
CA THR A 119 2.77 -14.58 -4.01
C THR A 119 1.82 -15.76 -4.27
N THR A 120 2.35 -16.98 -4.33
CA THR A 120 1.59 -18.21 -4.53
C THR A 120 0.63 -18.47 -3.38
N ARG A 121 -0.65 -18.67 -3.72
CA ARG A 121 -1.70 -19.05 -2.76
C ARG A 121 -2.24 -20.41 -3.13
N THR A 122 -1.92 -21.43 -2.32
CA THR A 122 -2.30 -22.83 -2.57
C THR A 122 -3.81 -23.07 -2.57
N ASN A 123 -4.57 -22.18 -1.93
CA ASN A 123 -6.03 -22.23 -1.89
C ASN A 123 -6.71 -21.47 -3.05
N MET A 124 -5.95 -21.01 -4.06
CA MET A 124 -6.49 -20.32 -5.23
C MET A 124 -6.31 -21.14 -6.51
N ALA A 125 -7.39 -21.30 -7.28
CA ALA A 125 -7.37 -21.88 -8.61
C ALA A 125 -7.63 -20.80 -9.66
N TYR A 126 -6.78 -20.75 -10.69
CA TYR A 126 -6.89 -19.80 -11.80
C TYR A 126 -7.49 -20.48 -13.03
N GLN A 127 -8.40 -19.79 -13.72
CA GLN A 127 -9.03 -20.26 -14.96
C GLN A 127 -9.21 -19.08 -15.91
N THR A 128 -8.84 -19.27 -17.19
CA THR A 128 -9.10 -18.29 -18.25
C THR A 128 -10.19 -18.81 -19.18
N ILE A 129 -11.09 -17.94 -19.60
CA ILE A 129 -12.11 -18.23 -20.60
C ILE A 129 -11.83 -17.31 -21.79
N LYS A 130 -11.43 -17.91 -22.91
CA LYS A 130 -11.18 -17.15 -24.14
C LYS A 130 -12.52 -16.76 -24.76
N ILE A 131 -12.62 -15.49 -25.14
CA ILE A 131 -13.79 -14.93 -25.80
C ILE A 131 -13.37 -14.56 -27.21
N SER A 132 -14.18 -14.93 -28.21
CA SER A 132 -13.92 -14.57 -29.61
C SER A 132 -13.87 -13.06 -29.76
N GLN A 133 -12.92 -12.55 -30.55
CA GLN A 133 -12.86 -11.12 -30.89
C GLN A 133 -14.10 -10.63 -31.64
N SER A 134 -14.79 -11.54 -32.35
CA SER A 134 -16.06 -11.26 -33.04
C SER A 134 -17.29 -11.34 -32.13
N ALA A 135 -17.13 -11.74 -30.86
CA ALA A 135 -18.25 -11.85 -29.93
C ALA A 135 -18.83 -10.46 -29.65
N LYS A 136 -20.16 -10.34 -29.72
CA LYS A 136 -20.81 -9.07 -29.39
C LYS A 136 -20.65 -8.83 -27.89
N LYS A 137 -20.61 -7.56 -27.47
CA LYS A 137 -20.51 -7.18 -26.04
C LYS A 137 -21.55 -7.89 -25.17
N LYS A 138 -22.77 -8.05 -25.69
CA LYS A 138 -23.87 -8.77 -25.02
C LYS A 138 -23.52 -10.24 -24.75
N ASP A 139 -22.83 -10.92 -25.65
CA ASP A 139 -22.45 -12.33 -25.51
C ASP A 139 -21.45 -12.52 -24.37
N VAL A 140 -20.52 -11.55 -24.22
CA VAL A 140 -19.57 -11.51 -23.10
C VAL A 140 -20.28 -11.35 -21.76
N GLU A 141 -21.26 -10.45 -21.69
CA GLU A 141 -22.02 -10.21 -20.47
C GLU A 141 -22.86 -11.43 -20.08
N LEU A 142 -23.54 -12.06 -21.05
CA LEU A 142 -24.26 -13.32 -20.85
C LEU A 142 -23.33 -14.44 -20.36
N MET A 143 -22.11 -14.52 -20.90
CA MET A 143 -21.11 -15.51 -20.46
C MET A 143 -20.66 -15.27 -19.01
N VAL A 144 -20.44 -14.01 -18.62
CA VAL A 144 -20.11 -13.64 -17.23
C VAL A 144 -21.25 -14.04 -16.30
N VAL A 145 -22.49 -13.65 -16.60
CA VAL A 145 -23.67 -13.99 -15.78
C VAL A 145 -23.85 -15.50 -15.66
N LYS A 146 -23.71 -16.25 -16.77
CA LYS A 146 -23.76 -17.71 -16.77
C LYS A 146 -22.70 -18.32 -15.86
N THR A 147 -21.46 -17.82 -15.94
CA THR A 147 -20.33 -18.29 -15.11
C THR A 147 -20.58 -18.01 -13.64
N VAL A 148 -21.04 -16.81 -13.27
CA VAL A 148 -21.38 -16.44 -11.89
C VAL A 148 -22.47 -17.35 -11.35
N ARG A 149 -23.58 -17.53 -12.08
CA ARG A 149 -24.68 -18.42 -11.67
C ARG A 149 -24.20 -19.86 -11.47
N GLN A 150 -23.34 -20.37 -12.36
CA GLN A 150 -22.75 -21.70 -12.19
C GLN A 150 -21.88 -21.81 -10.94
N LYS A 151 -21.04 -20.80 -10.66
CA LYS A 151 -20.19 -20.79 -9.46
C LYS A 151 -21.01 -20.66 -8.17
N MET A 152 -22.07 -19.85 -8.15
CA MET A 152 -23.00 -19.75 -7.01
C MET A 152 -23.73 -21.07 -6.73
N ARG A 153 -24.12 -21.81 -7.78
CA ARG A 153 -24.70 -23.16 -7.60
C ARG A 153 -23.69 -24.16 -7.06
N LYS A 154 -22.44 -24.09 -7.53
CA LYS A 154 -21.35 -24.97 -7.08
C LYS A 154 -20.92 -24.69 -5.63
N TYR A 155 -20.85 -23.41 -5.24
CA TYR A 155 -20.39 -22.98 -3.92
C TYR A 155 -21.56 -22.39 -3.14
N ARG A 156 -22.17 -23.20 -2.26
CA ARG A 156 -23.37 -22.83 -1.48
C ARG A 156 -23.13 -21.74 -0.43
N THR A 157 -21.88 -21.54 -0.02
CA THR A 157 -21.48 -20.56 0.99
C THR A 157 -20.31 -19.73 0.46
N GLY A 158 -20.29 -18.44 0.82
CA GLY A 158 -19.21 -17.53 0.47
C GLY A 158 -19.70 -16.31 -0.31
N LYS A 159 -18.76 -15.41 -0.63
CA LYS A 159 -19.02 -14.20 -1.40
C LYS A 159 -18.29 -14.29 -2.73
N LEU A 160 -18.93 -13.80 -3.80
CA LEU A 160 -18.34 -13.70 -5.13
C LEU A 160 -18.16 -12.22 -5.47
N ILE A 161 -17.02 -11.89 -6.07
CA ILE A 161 -16.70 -10.53 -6.53
C ILE A 161 -16.56 -10.57 -8.05
N VAL A 162 -17.29 -9.71 -8.74
CA VAL A 162 -17.17 -9.50 -10.20
C VAL A 162 -16.59 -8.11 -10.43
N TYR A 163 -15.41 -8.06 -11.06
CA TYR A 163 -14.81 -6.80 -11.48
C TYR A 163 -15.26 -6.46 -12.91
N GLY A 164 -15.63 -5.20 -13.13
CA GLY A 164 -15.92 -4.65 -14.44
C GLY A 164 -15.07 -3.41 -14.73
N ASN A 165 -14.92 -3.07 -16.00
CA ASN A 165 -14.08 -1.95 -16.45
C ASN A 165 -14.81 -0.60 -16.45
N SER A 166 -16.13 -0.56 -16.23
CA SER A 166 -16.90 0.68 -16.15
C SER A 166 -18.05 0.57 -15.16
N LYS A 167 -18.41 1.68 -14.52
CA LYS A 167 -19.55 1.75 -13.58
C LYS A 167 -20.87 1.35 -14.26
N PRO A 168 -21.23 1.82 -15.47
CA PRO A 168 -22.47 1.43 -16.12
C PRO A 168 -22.55 -0.08 -16.37
N LYS A 169 -21.44 -0.72 -16.77
CA LYS A 169 -21.40 -2.16 -17.02
C LYS A 169 -21.61 -2.97 -15.74
N VAL A 170 -20.98 -2.56 -14.64
CA VAL A 170 -21.15 -3.26 -13.35
C VAL A 170 -22.59 -3.11 -12.85
N LYS A 171 -23.23 -1.94 -13.04
CA LYS A 171 -24.65 -1.74 -12.69
C LYS A 171 -25.57 -2.66 -13.49
N ALA A 172 -25.40 -2.70 -14.82
CA ALA A 172 -26.20 -3.57 -15.69
C ALA A 172 -26.00 -5.07 -15.40
N LEU A 173 -24.86 -5.48 -14.85
CA LEU A 173 -24.61 -6.87 -14.41
C LEU A 173 -25.20 -7.19 -13.03
N ALA A 174 -25.56 -6.18 -12.23
CA ALA A 174 -26.10 -6.32 -10.89
C ALA A 174 -27.65 -6.34 -10.87
N GLU A 175 -28.28 -5.82 -11.93
CA GLU A 175 -29.73 -5.92 -12.21
C GLU A 175 -30.09 -7.33 -12.72
#